data_AF-A0A3B8PLS3-F1
#
_entry.id   AF-A0A3B8PLS3-F1
#
_cell.length_a   1.000
_cell.length_b   1.000
_cell.length_c   1.000
_cell.angle_alpha   90.00
_cell.angle_beta   90.00
_cell.angle_gamma   90.00
#
_symmetry.space_group_name_H-M   'P 1'
#
loop_
_entity.id
_entity.type
_entity.pdbx_description
1 polymer ?
#
loop_
_entity_poly.entity_id
_entity_poly.type
_entity_poly.pdbx_seq_one_letter_code
_entity_poly.pdbx_strand_id
1 'polypeptide(L)'
;HDHKFDPISNRDYYAIGGVLMSSRPVDRPLAGDDVWLPIREAREQVRNLTVGLAKMREQLPKTAANKKRFKQIEAKIAAIRKSTEFASNTVMVRAVEEASIHVVPDGPARNRIEFRHGKPRDLHIHIRGNPMRKGPLVPRRFLEVLTAGKLTPFRQGSGRRELARAMFTDGHPLVARVIVNRIWEQHFGQGLVRTPSNFGTQGQRPSHPGLLDDLSARFVAHNWSLKWLHREITASAAYRQSSRNRPDGQASDPDNRLLWRFTPRRLAIEPWRDAMLQVTGSLDQRLGGAAGNLGDDNYSRRTLYGKIDRKTLSVILKMHDFPDPGAHSARRKPTTTPVQQLFAMNSPFLFQRADRLATVIGVGNGKPLPSHIHDAYRILFQRQPGSDELALGERFLSGNPAADKRQRAARWSRYLHALLASNEFLFVD
;
A
#
# COMPACT_ATOMS: atom_id res chain seq x y z
N HIS A 1 1.27 22.16 -28.91
CA HIS A 1 0.14 21.25 -28.62
C HIS A 1 -0.10 21.34 -27.14
N ASP A 2 -1.15 22.04 -26.75
CA ASP A 2 -1.70 21.88 -25.41
C ASP A 2 -2.35 20.50 -25.31
N HIS A 3 -2.42 19.96 -24.10
CA HIS A 3 -2.95 18.61 -23.90
C HIS A 3 -4.38 18.54 -24.45
N LYS A 4 -4.68 17.51 -25.26
CA LYS A 4 -5.94 17.44 -26.03
C LYS A 4 -7.18 17.32 -25.14
N PHE A 5 -7.03 16.80 -23.92
CA PHE A 5 -8.16 16.40 -23.08
C PHE A 5 -8.15 16.99 -21.66
N ASP A 6 -7.04 17.58 -21.24
CA ASP A 6 -6.89 18.14 -19.89
C ASP A 6 -6.45 19.59 -20.00
N PRO A 7 -6.87 20.46 -19.08
CA PRO A 7 -6.49 21.87 -19.08
C PRO A 7 -5.05 22.08 -18.57
N ILE A 8 -4.15 21.13 -18.84
CA ILE A 8 -2.74 21.15 -18.45
C ILE A 8 -1.94 21.57 -19.68
N SER A 9 -1.25 22.70 -19.57
CA SER A 9 -0.42 23.21 -20.66
C SER A 9 0.80 22.32 -20.88
N ASN A 10 1.37 22.36 -22.08
CA ASN A 10 2.65 21.69 -22.33
C ASN A 10 3.76 22.24 -21.42
N ARG A 11 3.69 23.53 -21.05
CA ARG A 11 4.65 24.13 -20.10
C ARG A 11 4.54 23.47 -18.73
N ASP A 12 3.33 23.26 -18.23
CA ASP A 12 3.11 22.59 -16.94
C ASP A 12 3.67 21.16 -16.92
N TYR A 13 3.53 20.42 -18.02
CA TYR A 13 4.16 19.10 -18.17
C TYR A 13 5.68 19.16 -17.97
N TYR A 14 6.38 20.08 -18.64
CA TYR A 14 7.83 20.24 -18.48
C TYR A 14 8.23 20.82 -17.13
N ALA A 15 7.39 21.65 -16.50
CA ALA A 15 7.61 22.17 -15.16
C ALA A 15 7.61 21.04 -14.11
N ILE A 16 6.61 20.15 -14.13
CA ILE A 16 6.57 18.97 -13.26
C ILE A 16 7.66 17.97 -13.66
N GLY A 17 7.89 17.78 -14.95
CA GLY A 17 8.99 16.96 -15.47
C GLY A 17 10.34 17.39 -14.91
N GLY A 18 10.61 18.69 -14.79
CA GLY A 18 11.84 19.21 -14.17
C GLY A 18 11.98 18.83 -12.71
N VAL A 19 10.88 18.78 -11.94
CA VAL A 19 10.89 18.32 -10.55
C VAL A 19 11.29 16.85 -10.47
N LEU A 20 10.66 16.00 -11.29
CA LEU A 20 10.93 14.56 -11.30
C LEU A 20 12.35 14.25 -11.82
N MET A 21 12.79 14.96 -12.86
CA MET A 21 14.15 14.85 -13.42
C MET A 21 15.23 15.46 -12.53
N SER A 22 14.86 16.15 -11.45
CA SER A 22 15.77 16.65 -10.41
C SER A 22 15.87 15.70 -9.21
N SER A 23 15.29 14.52 -9.30
CA SER A 23 15.25 13.53 -8.22
C SER A 23 15.62 12.13 -8.71
N ARG A 24 16.21 11.31 -7.84
CA ARG A 24 16.60 9.93 -8.18
C ARG A 24 16.12 8.95 -7.11
N PRO A 25 15.53 7.80 -7.49
CA PRO A 25 15.30 6.71 -6.55
C PRO A 25 16.62 6.09 -6.10
N VAL A 26 16.78 5.93 -4.80
CA VAL A 26 17.95 5.32 -4.16
C VAL A 26 17.49 4.42 -3.01
N ASP A 27 18.31 3.46 -2.63
CA ASP A 27 18.10 2.76 -1.37
C ASP A 27 18.87 3.54 -0.29
N ARG A 28 18.17 3.98 0.75
CA ARG A 28 18.75 4.62 1.94
C ARG A 28 18.49 3.75 3.15
N PRO A 29 19.38 3.71 4.15
CA PRO A 29 19.04 3.04 5.38
C PRO A 29 17.90 3.77 6.09
N LEU A 30 17.19 3.03 6.93
CA LEU A 30 16.22 3.61 7.86
C LEU A 30 16.90 4.42 8.97
N ALA A 31 18.18 4.16 9.23
CA ALA A 31 18.97 4.91 10.21
C ALA A 31 19.23 6.34 9.73
N GLY A 32 19.44 7.25 10.70
CA GLY A 32 19.77 8.65 10.43
C GLY A 32 21.08 8.82 9.66
N ASP A 33 21.28 10.02 9.10
CA ASP A 33 22.47 10.35 8.32
C ASP A 33 23.77 10.23 9.17
N ASP A 34 23.68 10.45 10.48
CA ASP A 34 24.77 10.25 11.45
C ASP A 34 25.30 8.81 11.47
N VAL A 35 24.40 7.82 11.37
CA VAL A 35 24.75 6.40 11.30
C VAL A 35 25.09 6.01 9.86
N TRP A 36 24.39 6.56 8.87
CA TRP A 36 24.52 6.14 7.47
C TRP A 36 25.77 6.67 6.77
N LEU A 37 26.10 7.95 6.95
CA LEU A 37 27.15 8.61 6.19
C LEU A 37 28.50 7.87 6.32
N PRO A 38 28.95 7.46 7.53
CA PRO A 38 30.18 6.68 7.68
C PRO A 38 30.13 5.34 6.94
N ILE A 39 29.00 4.62 7.02
CA ILE A 39 28.79 3.33 6.34
C ILE A 39 28.85 3.52 4.81
N ARG A 40 28.19 4.57 4.30
CA ARG A 40 28.16 4.90 2.87
C ARG A 40 29.56 5.23 2.36
N GLU A 41 30.29 6.08 3.09
CA GLU A 41 31.65 6.47 2.74
C GLU A 41 32.59 5.27 2.73
N ALA A 42 32.54 4.40 3.75
CA ALA A 42 33.31 3.16 3.79
C ALA A 42 32.99 2.25 2.58
N ARG A 43 31.70 2.08 2.25
CA ARG A 43 31.27 1.28 1.08
C ARG A 43 31.70 1.88 -0.25
N GLU A 44 31.62 3.21 -0.39
CA GLU A 44 32.05 3.93 -1.59
C GLU A 44 33.56 3.88 -1.77
N GLN A 45 34.34 4.03 -0.70
CA GLN A 45 35.80 3.86 -0.73
C GLN A 45 36.18 2.45 -1.19
N VAL A 46 35.55 1.40 -0.63
CA VAL A 46 35.78 0.02 -1.09
C VAL A 46 35.44 -0.14 -2.57
N ARG A 47 34.30 0.40 -3.04
CA ARG A 47 33.91 0.35 -4.46
C ARG A 47 34.94 1.04 -5.35
N ASN A 48 35.33 2.27 -5.01
CA ASN A 48 36.27 3.08 -5.82
C ASN A 48 37.65 2.43 -5.86
N LEU A 49 38.15 1.92 -4.73
CA LEU A 49 39.41 1.17 -4.68
C LEU A 49 39.33 -0.14 -5.49
N THR A 50 38.21 -0.85 -5.45
CA THR A 50 38.01 -2.10 -6.21
C THR A 50 38.01 -1.83 -7.72
N VAL A 51 37.26 -0.81 -8.17
CA VAL A 51 37.21 -0.41 -9.59
C VAL A 51 38.57 0.12 -10.05
N GLY A 52 39.23 0.95 -9.24
CA GLY A 52 40.58 1.46 -9.50
C GLY A 52 41.60 0.32 -9.63
N LEU A 53 41.57 -0.65 -8.72
CA LEU A 53 42.43 -1.82 -8.76
C LEU A 53 42.22 -2.65 -10.03
N ALA A 54 40.96 -2.85 -10.45
CA ALA A 54 40.64 -3.56 -11.69
C ALA A 54 41.23 -2.85 -12.92
N LYS A 55 41.01 -1.53 -13.06
CA LYS A 55 41.58 -0.73 -14.15
C LYS A 55 43.11 -0.75 -14.15
N MET A 56 43.73 -0.63 -12.96
CA MET A 56 45.19 -0.66 -12.85
C MET A 56 45.77 -2.02 -13.22
N ARG A 57 45.07 -3.13 -12.93
CA ARG A 57 45.49 -4.48 -13.35
C ARG A 57 45.42 -4.69 -14.85
N GLU A 58 44.49 -4.00 -15.52
CA GLU A 58 44.33 -4.04 -16.97
C GLU A 58 45.40 -3.19 -17.69
N GLN A 59 45.74 -2.03 -17.13
CA GLN A 59 46.63 -1.06 -17.77
C GLN A 59 48.13 -1.24 -17.44
N LEU A 60 48.47 -1.83 -16.29
CA LEU A 60 49.87 -1.88 -15.82
C LEU A 60 50.48 -3.29 -15.94
N PRO A 61 51.74 -3.41 -16.40
CA PRO A 61 52.43 -4.70 -16.46
C PRO A 61 52.70 -5.26 -15.06
N LYS A 62 52.76 -6.60 -14.95
CA LYS A 62 52.91 -7.34 -13.68
C LYS A 62 54.35 -7.30 -13.10
N THR A 63 54.93 -6.11 -12.98
CA THR A 63 56.24 -5.89 -12.34
C THR A 63 56.16 -6.05 -10.82
N ALA A 64 57.29 -6.28 -10.15
CA ALA A 64 57.36 -6.44 -8.69
C ALA A 64 56.81 -5.21 -7.93
N ALA A 65 57.09 -4.00 -8.44
CA ALA A 65 56.57 -2.75 -7.87
C ALA A 65 55.04 -2.65 -7.98
N ASN A 66 54.47 -3.00 -9.14
CA ASN A 66 53.02 -2.98 -9.35
C ASN A 66 52.30 -4.05 -8.52
N LYS A 67 52.89 -5.26 -8.39
CA LYS A 67 52.37 -6.30 -7.49
C LYS A 67 52.31 -5.83 -6.03
N LYS A 68 53.34 -5.11 -5.56
CA LYS A 68 53.35 -4.51 -4.21
C LYS A 68 52.22 -3.48 -4.05
N ARG A 69 52.01 -2.62 -5.05
CA ARG A 69 50.93 -1.62 -5.05
C ARG A 69 49.52 -2.25 -5.05
N PHE A 70 49.33 -3.34 -5.81
CA PHE A 70 48.06 -4.09 -5.78
C PHE A 70 47.77 -4.68 -4.41
N LYS A 71 48.77 -5.35 -3.78
CA LYS A 71 48.62 -5.90 -2.42
C LYS A 71 48.29 -4.82 -1.38
N GLN A 72 48.86 -3.62 -1.49
CA GLN A 72 48.54 -2.51 -0.59
C GLN A 72 47.08 -2.05 -0.73
N ILE A 73 46.54 -1.97 -1.96
CA ILE A 73 45.15 -1.60 -2.19
C ILE A 73 44.21 -2.71 -1.70
N GLU A 74 44.56 -3.98 -1.91
CA GLU A 74 43.80 -5.14 -1.38
C GLU A 74 43.76 -5.13 0.16
N ALA A 75 44.89 -4.84 0.81
CA ALA A 75 44.95 -4.72 2.27
C ALA A 75 44.07 -3.58 2.78
N LYS A 76 44.05 -2.43 2.09
CA LYS A 76 43.15 -1.31 2.42
C LYS A 76 41.68 -1.69 2.27
N ILE A 77 41.31 -2.39 1.19
CA ILE A 77 39.95 -2.90 0.99
C ILE A 77 39.57 -3.87 2.13
N ALA A 78 40.47 -4.79 2.49
CA ALA A 78 40.22 -5.75 3.56
C ALA A 78 40.06 -5.08 4.93
N ALA A 79 40.86 -4.04 5.23
CA ALA A 79 40.74 -3.27 6.46
C ALA A 79 39.39 -2.54 6.56
N ILE A 80 38.97 -1.85 5.49
CA ILE A 80 37.67 -1.15 5.48
C ILE A 80 36.52 -2.14 5.59
N ARG A 81 36.60 -3.31 4.94
CA ARG A 81 35.56 -4.36 5.04
C ARG A 81 35.38 -4.92 6.45
N LYS A 82 36.44 -4.90 7.27
CA LYS A 82 36.40 -5.33 8.67
C LYS A 82 35.93 -4.23 9.62
N SER A 83 35.79 -2.99 9.15
CA SER A 83 35.33 -1.88 10.00
C SER A 83 33.86 -2.09 10.39
N THR A 84 33.50 -1.64 11.59
CA THR A 84 32.14 -1.70 12.12
C THR A 84 31.15 -0.94 11.25
N GLU A 85 31.61 0.15 10.62
CA GLU A 85 30.82 0.93 9.67
C GLU A 85 30.50 0.12 8.41
N PHE A 86 31.47 -0.61 7.84
CA PHE A 86 31.19 -1.41 6.64
C PHE A 86 30.29 -2.61 6.93
N ALA A 87 30.53 -3.30 8.05
CA ALA A 87 29.83 -4.51 8.47
C ALA A 87 28.41 -4.27 9.02
N SER A 88 28.05 -3.02 9.30
CA SER A 88 26.72 -2.68 9.83
C SER A 88 25.60 -3.00 8.83
N ASN A 89 24.67 -3.85 9.27
CA ASN A 89 23.46 -4.23 8.52
C ASN A 89 22.31 -3.28 8.85
N THR A 90 22.36 -2.09 8.26
CA THR A 90 21.23 -1.17 8.30
C THR A 90 20.13 -1.64 7.35
N VAL A 91 18.88 -1.64 7.81
CA VAL A 91 17.73 -1.94 6.97
C VAL A 91 17.61 -0.85 5.91
N MET A 92 17.74 -1.24 4.64
CA MET A 92 17.61 -0.32 3.51
C MET A 92 16.14 -0.18 3.09
N VAL A 93 15.72 1.05 2.85
CA VAL A 93 14.41 1.43 2.34
C VAL A 93 14.56 2.19 1.04
N ARG A 94 13.59 2.01 0.13
CA ARG A 94 13.52 2.76 -1.11
C ARG A 94 13.20 4.23 -0.77
N ALA A 95 14.11 5.11 -1.10
CA ALA A 95 14.02 6.56 -0.87
C ALA A 95 14.24 7.33 -2.18
N VAL A 96 14.20 8.65 -2.08
CA VAL A 96 14.47 9.58 -3.18
C VAL A 96 15.50 10.60 -2.70
N GLU A 97 16.50 10.87 -3.52
CA GLU A 97 17.50 11.92 -3.27
C GLU A 97 17.47 13.04 -4.31
N GLU A 98 18.04 14.17 -3.93
CA GLU A 98 18.14 15.39 -4.72
C GLU A 98 19.31 15.28 -5.71
N ALA A 99 19.04 14.77 -6.91
CA ALA A 99 20.02 14.60 -7.97
C ALA A 99 19.35 14.74 -9.34
N SER A 100 19.83 15.66 -10.16
CA SER A 100 19.32 15.78 -11.53
C SER A 100 19.88 14.70 -12.44
N ILE A 101 19.02 14.21 -13.32
CA ILE A 101 19.31 13.15 -14.27
C ILE A 101 19.65 13.79 -15.62
N HIS A 102 20.84 13.50 -16.13
CA HIS A 102 21.32 13.98 -17.43
C HIS A 102 21.68 12.80 -18.32
N VAL A 103 21.22 12.82 -19.56
CA VAL A 103 21.70 11.91 -20.59
C VAL A 103 22.82 12.63 -21.32
N VAL A 104 24.05 12.11 -21.21
CA VAL A 104 25.23 12.72 -21.81
C VAL A 104 25.90 11.71 -22.77
N PRO A 105 26.51 12.18 -23.88
CA PRO A 105 27.24 11.30 -24.79
C PRO A 105 28.35 10.54 -24.08
N ASP A 106 28.53 9.28 -24.45
CA ASP A 106 29.58 8.39 -23.96
C ASP A 106 30.28 7.72 -25.16
N GLY A 107 30.98 8.54 -25.94
CA GLY A 107 31.54 8.14 -27.24
C GLY A 107 30.54 8.29 -28.39
N PRO A 108 30.87 7.76 -29.58
CA PRO A 108 30.14 8.07 -30.83
C PRO A 108 28.75 7.41 -30.94
N ALA A 109 28.50 6.32 -30.20
CA ALA A 109 27.28 5.52 -30.34
C ALA A 109 26.57 5.19 -29.01
N ARG A 110 27.02 5.76 -27.89
CA ARG A 110 26.45 5.48 -26.56
C ARG A 110 26.14 6.77 -25.84
N ASN A 111 25.15 6.69 -24.96
CA ASN A 111 24.87 7.71 -23.98
C ASN A 111 24.98 7.07 -22.59
N ARG A 112 25.44 7.85 -21.60
CA ARG A 112 25.37 7.45 -20.20
C ARG A 112 24.41 8.37 -19.44
N ILE A 113 23.86 7.84 -18.35
CA ILE A 113 23.12 8.65 -17.39
C ILE A 113 24.11 9.19 -16.37
N GLU A 114 24.23 10.51 -16.32
CA GLU A 114 24.99 11.25 -15.32
C GLU A 114 24.01 11.80 -14.27
N PHE A 115 24.31 11.56 -12.99
CA PHE A 115 23.55 12.12 -11.87
C PHE A 115 24.33 13.29 -11.27
N ARG A 116 23.69 14.46 -11.20
CA ARG A 116 24.29 15.67 -10.62
C ARG A 116 23.62 15.99 -9.29
N HIS A 117 24.26 15.59 -8.21
CA HIS A 117 23.77 15.76 -6.84
C HIS A 117 23.66 17.24 -6.45
N GLY A 118 22.58 17.60 -5.75
CA GLY A 118 22.34 18.96 -5.25
C GLY A 118 22.11 20.03 -6.33
N LYS A 119 22.17 19.64 -7.61
CA LYS A 119 22.01 20.54 -8.76
C LYS A 119 20.68 20.22 -9.43
N PRO A 120 19.57 20.89 -9.08
CA PRO A 120 18.32 20.69 -9.78
C PRO A 120 18.38 21.21 -11.22
N ARG A 121 17.40 20.82 -12.04
CA ARG A 121 17.34 21.19 -13.45
C ARG A 121 15.92 21.51 -13.90
N ASP A 122 15.80 22.64 -14.58
CA ASP A 122 14.64 23.01 -15.38
C ASP A 122 14.73 22.39 -16.79
N LEU A 123 13.59 22.12 -17.42
CA LEU A 123 13.53 21.43 -18.71
C LEU A 123 13.17 22.39 -19.85
N HIS A 124 13.79 22.17 -21.01
CA HIS A 124 13.35 22.83 -22.23
C HIS A 124 12.15 22.07 -22.81
N ILE A 125 11.21 22.79 -23.39
CA ILE A 125 10.14 22.16 -24.17
C ILE A 125 10.76 21.44 -25.37
N HIS A 126 10.49 20.16 -25.57
CA HIS A 126 10.92 19.46 -26.77
C HIS A 126 9.92 19.73 -27.90
N ILE A 127 10.38 20.39 -28.97
CA ILE A 127 9.54 20.75 -30.11
C ILE A 127 9.18 19.47 -30.86
N ARG A 128 7.87 19.19 -30.96
CA ARG A 128 7.32 17.94 -31.53
C ARG A 128 7.87 16.68 -30.84
N GLY A 129 8.21 16.77 -29.55
CA GLY A 129 8.73 15.65 -28.77
C GLY A 129 10.19 15.27 -29.06
N ASN A 130 10.89 16.00 -29.94
CA ASN A 130 12.29 15.71 -30.26
C ASN A 130 13.23 16.30 -29.19
N PRO A 131 13.97 15.47 -28.42
CA PRO A 131 14.86 15.94 -27.35
C PRO A 131 16.02 16.84 -27.82
N MET A 132 16.38 16.75 -29.11
CA MET A 132 17.44 17.55 -29.72
C MET A 132 16.95 18.94 -30.14
N ARG A 133 15.64 19.10 -30.37
CA ARG A 133 15.03 20.40 -30.73
C ARG A 133 14.44 21.07 -29.48
N LYS A 134 15.28 21.85 -28.81
CA LYS A 134 14.91 22.59 -27.59
C LYS A 134 14.16 23.87 -27.95
N GLY A 135 12.96 24.03 -27.38
CA GLY A 135 12.23 25.28 -27.30
C GLY A 135 12.55 26.04 -26.01
N PRO A 136 11.66 26.93 -25.53
CA PRO A 136 11.89 27.70 -24.31
C PRO A 136 12.17 26.83 -23.08
N LEU A 137 13.05 27.32 -22.20
CA LEU A 137 13.27 26.73 -20.87
C LEU A 137 12.06 27.01 -19.98
N VAL A 138 11.55 25.96 -19.33
CA VAL A 138 10.42 26.07 -18.40
C VAL A 138 10.91 25.87 -16.98
N PRO A 139 10.80 26.89 -16.12
CA PRO A 139 11.15 26.73 -14.72
C PRO A 139 10.21 25.72 -14.05
N ARG A 140 10.76 24.92 -13.12
CA ARG A 140 9.93 24.08 -12.25
C ARG A 140 8.95 24.95 -11.47
N ARG A 141 7.67 24.61 -11.52
CA ARG A 141 6.57 25.33 -10.85
C ARG A 141 5.36 24.41 -10.75
N PHE A 142 4.34 24.85 -10.01
CA PHE A 142 3.06 24.16 -9.96
C PHE A 142 2.22 24.40 -11.23
N LEU A 143 1.12 23.66 -11.34
CA LEU A 143 0.21 23.72 -12.49
C LEU A 143 -0.50 25.06 -12.57
N GLU A 144 -0.54 25.64 -13.77
CA GLU A 144 -1.10 26.98 -13.98
C GLU A 144 -2.58 27.03 -13.68
N VAL A 145 -3.34 26.05 -14.19
CA VAL A 145 -4.79 25.94 -14.00
C VAL A 145 -5.23 25.80 -12.54
N LEU A 146 -4.33 25.34 -11.65
CA LEU A 146 -4.61 25.18 -10.22
C LEU A 146 -4.01 26.30 -9.37
N THR A 147 -3.29 27.25 -9.96
CA THR A 147 -2.66 28.34 -9.21
C THR A 147 -3.53 29.59 -9.27
N ALA A 148 -4.00 30.05 -8.12
CA ALA A 148 -4.68 31.34 -8.03
C ALA A 148 -3.65 32.48 -8.06
N GLY A 149 -3.54 33.18 -9.19
CA GLY A 149 -2.69 34.36 -9.33
C GLY A 149 -1.31 34.06 -9.93
N LYS A 150 -0.25 34.61 -9.32
CA LYS A 150 1.09 34.63 -9.94
C LYS A 150 1.80 33.29 -9.82
N LEU A 151 2.16 32.73 -10.97
CA LEU A 151 3.01 31.54 -11.07
C LEU A 151 4.40 31.79 -10.48
N THR A 152 4.74 31.03 -9.45
CA THR A 152 6.04 31.15 -8.76
C THR A 152 6.90 29.91 -9.03
N PRO A 153 8.11 30.09 -9.59
CA PRO A 153 9.08 29.01 -9.73
C PRO A 153 9.52 28.41 -8.39
N PHE A 154 9.72 27.10 -8.37
CA PHE A 154 10.34 26.36 -7.28
C PHE A 154 11.85 26.62 -7.24
N ARG A 155 12.38 26.91 -6.04
CA ARG A 155 13.78 27.36 -5.88
C ARG A 155 14.64 26.40 -5.07
N GLN A 156 14.06 25.45 -4.34
CA GLN A 156 14.77 24.65 -3.34
C GLN A 156 14.90 23.18 -3.75
N GLY A 157 16.14 22.69 -3.82
CA GLY A 157 16.43 21.32 -4.24
C GLY A 157 15.74 20.98 -5.56
N SER A 158 15.22 19.78 -5.69
CA SER A 158 14.40 19.31 -6.82
C SER A 158 13.09 20.06 -7.01
N GLY A 159 12.60 20.78 -6.00
CA GLY A 159 11.26 21.33 -5.98
C GLY A 159 10.20 20.29 -5.58
N ARG A 160 10.56 19.04 -5.26
CA ARG A 160 9.60 18.00 -4.84
C ARG A 160 8.84 18.36 -3.57
N ARG A 161 9.53 18.98 -2.60
CA ARG A 161 8.90 19.48 -1.37
C ARG A 161 7.98 20.67 -1.65
N GLU A 162 8.39 21.57 -2.55
CA GLU A 162 7.56 22.72 -2.95
C GLU A 162 6.33 22.25 -3.72
N LEU A 163 6.48 21.28 -4.64
CA LEU A 163 5.38 20.61 -5.33
C LEU A 163 4.41 19.98 -4.34
N ALA A 164 4.91 19.23 -3.35
CA ALA A 164 4.07 18.64 -2.31
C ALA A 164 3.29 19.70 -1.52
N ARG A 165 3.91 20.84 -1.19
CA ARG A 165 3.21 21.96 -0.52
C ARG A 165 2.17 22.61 -1.43
N ALA A 166 2.52 22.87 -2.69
CA ALA A 166 1.64 23.48 -3.68
C ALA A 166 0.36 22.67 -3.92
N MET A 167 0.42 21.34 -3.80
CA MET A 167 -0.76 20.48 -3.84
C MET A 167 -1.79 20.82 -2.74
N PHE A 168 -1.34 21.21 -1.54
CA PHE A 168 -2.21 21.53 -0.41
C PHE A 168 -2.48 23.03 -0.24
N THR A 169 -1.79 23.90 -0.99
CA THR A 169 -2.06 25.34 -1.01
C THR A 169 -2.83 25.75 -2.26
N ASP A 170 -2.29 25.52 -3.45
CA ASP A 170 -2.90 25.91 -4.73
C ASP A 170 -3.88 24.83 -5.21
N GLY A 171 -3.45 23.57 -5.18
CA GLY A 171 -4.24 22.41 -5.60
C GLY A 171 -5.30 21.93 -4.59
N HIS A 172 -5.46 22.66 -3.48
CA HIS A 172 -6.17 22.18 -2.31
C HIS A 172 -7.62 21.72 -2.56
N PRO A 173 -8.44 22.37 -3.42
CA PRO A 173 -9.83 21.94 -3.62
C PRO A 173 -9.90 20.57 -4.30
N LEU A 174 -9.03 20.32 -5.28
CA LEU A 174 -8.97 19.04 -5.97
C LEU A 174 -8.39 17.95 -5.07
N VAL A 175 -7.35 18.25 -4.31
CA VAL A 175 -6.74 17.29 -3.37
C VAL A 175 -7.75 16.88 -2.29
N ALA A 176 -8.50 17.83 -1.74
CA ALA A 176 -9.55 17.54 -0.76
C ALA A 176 -10.64 16.63 -1.35
N ARG A 177 -11.16 16.96 -2.54
CA ARG A 177 -12.16 16.14 -3.24
C ARG A 177 -11.68 14.71 -3.49
N VAL A 178 -10.43 14.55 -3.91
CA VAL A 178 -9.84 13.21 -4.14
C VAL A 178 -9.72 12.43 -2.84
N ILE A 179 -9.23 13.05 -1.75
CA ILE A 179 -9.11 12.39 -0.44
C ILE A 179 -10.48 11.99 0.10
N VAL A 180 -11.44 12.93 0.12
CA VAL A 180 -12.81 12.68 0.59
C VAL A 180 -13.44 11.53 -0.18
N ASN A 181 -13.34 11.54 -1.51
CA ASN A 181 -13.89 10.47 -2.33
C ASN A 181 -13.26 9.10 -2.05
N ARG A 182 -11.94 9.04 -1.82
CA ARG A 182 -11.24 7.80 -1.50
C ARG A 182 -11.63 7.26 -0.13
N ILE A 183 -11.76 8.13 0.88
CA ILE A 183 -12.22 7.72 2.21
C ILE A 183 -13.69 7.27 2.17
N TRP A 184 -14.52 7.98 1.42
CA TRP A 184 -15.90 7.59 1.15
C TRP A 184 -15.98 6.21 0.50
N GLU A 185 -15.18 5.96 -0.54
CA GLU A 185 -15.10 4.66 -1.23
C GLU A 185 -14.73 3.52 -0.28
N GLN A 186 -13.83 3.74 0.69
CA GLN A 186 -13.48 2.70 1.67
C GLN A 186 -14.64 2.32 2.59
N HIS A 187 -15.51 3.28 2.90
CA HIS A 187 -16.67 3.08 3.79
C HIS A 187 -17.88 2.51 3.06
N PHE A 188 -18.21 3.03 1.87
CA PHE A 188 -19.39 2.64 1.10
C PHE A 188 -19.11 1.62 -0.02
N GLY A 189 -17.85 1.23 -0.23
CA GLY A 189 -17.41 0.34 -1.32
C GLY A 189 -17.38 1.00 -2.71
N GLN A 190 -18.03 2.15 -2.88
CA GLN A 190 -17.98 2.97 -4.09
C GLN A 190 -17.81 4.45 -3.71
N GLY A 191 -16.95 5.15 -4.45
CA GLY A 191 -16.79 6.60 -4.30
C GLY A 191 -17.98 7.37 -4.88
N LEU A 192 -18.18 8.60 -4.38
CA LEU A 192 -19.10 9.58 -4.99
C LEU A 192 -18.74 9.82 -6.46
N VAL A 193 -17.44 9.85 -6.77
CA VAL A 193 -16.88 9.76 -8.11
C VAL A 193 -16.34 8.34 -8.30
N ARG A 194 -16.97 7.56 -9.19
CA ARG A 194 -16.61 6.14 -9.44
C ARG A 194 -15.25 5.97 -10.14
N THR A 195 -14.62 7.06 -10.61
CA THR A 195 -13.27 7.11 -11.20
C THR A 195 -12.26 7.78 -10.24
N PRO A 196 -11.79 7.10 -9.17
CA PRO A 196 -11.04 7.74 -8.08
C PRO A 196 -9.66 8.31 -8.47
N SER A 197 -9.15 8.00 -9.67
CA SER A 197 -7.92 8.60 -10.22
C SER A 197 -8.17 9.56 -11.38
N ASN A 198 -9.42 9.83 -11.75
CA ASN A 198 -9.75 10.75 -12.84
C ASN A 198 -11.00 11.56 -12.48
N PHE A 199 -10.77 12.81 -12.07
CA PHE A 199 -11.79 13.83 -11.76
C PHE A 199 -11.97 14.83 -12.90
N GLY A 200 -11.25 14.63 -14.02
CA GLY A 200 -11.36 15.46 -15.21
C GLY A 200 -12.55 15.09 -16.09
N THR A 201 -12.57 15.64 -17.30
CA THR A 201 -13.66 15.45 -18.29
C THR A 201 -13.77 14.01 -18.79
N GLN A 202 -12.68 13.25 -18.74
CA GLN A 202 -12.65 11.82 -19.05
C GLN A 202 -13.11 10.93 -17.87
N GLY A 203 -13.28 11.50 -16.68
CA GLY A 203 -13.80 10.83 -15.50
C GLY A 203 -15.34 10.84 -15.45
N GLN A 204 -15.89 10.21 -14.41
CA GLN A 204 -17.32 10.29 -14.11
C GLN A 204 -17.63 11.50 -13.22
N ARG A 205 -18.81 12.11 -13.42
CA ARG A 205 -19.32 13.14 -12.51
C ARG A 205 -19.70 12.53 -11.16
N PRO A 206 -19.56 13.29 -10.05
CA PRO A 206 -20.00 12.83 -8.74
C PRO A 206 -21.49 12.52 -8.73
N SER A 207 -21.92 11.47 -8.00
CA SER A 207 -23.33 11.21 -7.73
C SER A 207 -23.97 12.32 -6.90
N HIS A 208 -23.24 12.86 -5.93
CA HIS A 208 -23.69 13.93 -5.04
C HIS A 208 -22.66 15.08 -5.04
N PRO A 209 -22.68 16.00 -6.02
CA PRO A 209 -21.70 17.08 -6.13
C PRO A 209 -21.69 18.00 -4.90
N GLY A 210 -22.87 18.44 -4.43
CA GLY A 210 -22.98 19.32 -3.26
C GLY A 210 -22.42 18.68 -1.98
N LEU A 211 -22.63 17.38 -1.79
CA LEU A 211 -22.07 16.64 -0.65
C LEU A 211 -20.54 16.54 -0.73
N LEU A 212 -20.01 16.22 -1.91
CA LEU A 212 -18.56 16.15 -2.11
C LEU A 212 -17.90 17.50 -1.84
N ASP A 213 -18.54 18.59 -2.28
CA ASP A 213 -18.05 19.95 -2.09
C ASP A 213 -18.11 20.39 -0.62
N ASP A 214 -19.22 20.13 0.07
CA ASP A 214 -19.36 20.39 1.50
C ASP A 214 -18.30 19.64 2.32
N LEU A 215 -18.21 18.31 2.13
CA LEU A 215 -17.25 17.49 2.87
C LEU A 215 -15.81 17.90 2.58
N SER A 216 -15.49 18.28 1.34
CA SER A 216 -14.15 18.75 0.97
C SER A 216 -13.82 20.09 1.62
N ALA A 217 -14.75 21.04 1.61
CA ALA A 217 -14.56 22.34 2.25
C ALA A 217 -14.37 22.20 3.77
N ARG A 218 -15.25 21.42 4.43
CA ARG A 218 -15.14 21.16 5.87
C ARG A 218 -13.89 20.36 6.22
N PHE A 219 -13.46 19.43 5.38
CA PHE A 219 -12.21 18.69 5.59
C PHE A 219 -10.99 19.61 5.63
N VAL A 220 -10.93 20.59 4.73
CA VAL A 220 -9.88 21.63 4.75
C VAL A 220 -10.02 22.51 5.99
N ALA A 221 -11.23 22.94 6.34
CA ALA A 221 -11.49 23.76 7.53
C ALA A 221 -11.13 23.05 8.85
N HIS A 222 -11.24 21.72 8.90
CA HIS A 222 -10.80 20.88 10.02
C HIS A 222 -9.33 20.42 9.90
N ASN A 223 -8.48 21.25 9.28
CA ASN A 223 -7.04 21.03 9.15
C ASN A 223 -6.67 19.66 8.56
N TRP A 224 -7.42 19.19 7.57
CA TRP A 224 -7.18 17.92 6.89
C TRP A 224 -7.22 16.70 7.84
N SER A 225 -7.98 16.78 8.93
CA SER A 225 -8.10 15.72 9.92
C SER A 225 -8.84 14.51 9.36
N LEU A 226 -8.11 13.44 9.02
CA LEU A 226 -8.70 12.17 8.59
C LEU A 226 -9.63 11.58 9.67
N LYS A 227 -9.30 11.78 10.95
CA LYS A 227 -10.13 11.31 12.07
C LYS A 227 -11.49 12.00 12.11
N TRP A 228 -11.51 13.31 11.85
CA TRP A 228 -12.77 14.05 11.72
C TRP A 228 -13.59 13.52 10.55
N LEU A 229 -12.97 13.36 9.37
CA LEU A 229 -13.66 12.90 8.17
C LEU A 229 -14.25 11.49 8.34
N HIS A 230 -13.49 10.56 8.92
CA HIS A 230 -14.02 9.22 9.22
C HIS A 230 -15.22 9.29 10.17
N ARG A 231 -15.13 10.08 11.25
CA ARG A 231 -16.23 10.24 12.21
C ARG A 231 -17.47 10.84 11.56
N GLU A 232 -17.28 11.87 10.74
CA GLU A 232 -18.39 12.54 10.04
C GLU A 232 -19.15 11.57 9.13
N ILE A 233 -18.41 10.75 8.39
CA ILE A 233 -19.00 9.72 7.52
C ILE A 233 -19.71 8.64 8.36
N THR A 234 -19.05 8.06 9.37
CA THR A 234 -19.64 6.96 10.16
C THR A 234 -20.77 7.40 11.07
N ALA A 235 -20.84 8.69 11.41
CA ALA A 235 -21.93 9.29 12.16
C ALA A 235 -23.08 9.80 11.26
N SER A 236 -22.97 9.66 9.93
CA SER A 236 -24.03 10.09 9.02
C SER A 236 -25.24 9.14 9.06
N ALA A 237 -26.42 9.67 8.71
CA ALA A 237 -27.61 8.83 8.54
C ALA A 237 -27.42 7.82 7.39
N ALA A 238 -26.71 8.21 6.33
CA ALA A 238 -26.42 7.35 5.17
C ALA A 238 -25.60 6.10 5.57
N TYR A 239 -24.58 6.27 6.42
CA TYR A 239 -23.76 5.14 6.89
C TYR A 239 -24.54 4.20 7.83
N ARG A 240 -25.52 4.73 8.59
CA ARG A 240 -26.35 3.94 9.51
C ARG A 240 -27.60 3.34 8.88
N GLN A 241 -27.78 3.43 7.56
CA GLN A 241 -28.92 2.81 6.90
C GLN A 241 -28.86 1.29 7.01
N SER A 242 -30.02 0.64 6.96
CA SER A 242 -30.08 -0.81 6.88
C SER A 242 -29.57 -1.32 5.52
N SER A 243 -28.96 -2.50 5.52
CA SER A 243 -28.61 -3.25 4.31
C SER A 243 -29.79 -3.98 3.67
N ARG A 244 -30.96 -4.00 4.34
CA ARG A 244 -32.17 -4.69 3.87
C ARG A 244 -32.61 -4.18 2.51
N ASN A 245 -32.90 -5.12 1.61
CA ASN A 245 -33.43 -4.79 0.30
C ASN A 245 -34.84 -4.22 0.42
N ARG A 246 -35.12 -3.14 -0.30
CA ARG A 246 -36.46 -2.54 -0.41
C ARG A 246 -36.90 -2.54 -1.87
N PRO A 247 -38.10 -3.07 -2.20
CA PRO A 247 -38.55 -3.17 -3.59
C PRO A 247 -38.60 -1.84 -4.35
N ASP A 248 -39.02 -0.76 -3.68
CA ASP A 248 -39.13 0.58 -4.25
C ASP A 248 -37.76 1.19 -4.61
N GLY A 249 -36.78 1.05 -3.69
CA GLY A 249 -35.40 1.46 -3.91
C GLY A 249 -34.73 0.63 -5.01
N GLN A 250 -34.95 -0.69 -5.01
CA GLN A 250 -34.39 -1.60 -6.01
C GLN A 250 -34.94 -1.32 -7.42
N ALA A 251 -36.21 -0.91 -7.54
CA ALA A 251 -36.79 -0.53 -8.82
C ALA A 251 -36.27 0.81 -9.34
N SER A 252 -36.05 1.78 -8.45
CA SER A 252 -35.68 3.16 -8.81
C SER A 252 -34.18 3.36 -9.02
N ASP A 253 -33.35 2.71 -8.20
CA ASP A 253 -31.89 2.80 -8.23
C ASP A 253 -31.27 1.44 -7.89
N PRO A 254 -31.30 0.48 -8.84
CA PRO A 254 -30.74 -0.86 -8.65
C PRO A 254 -29.27 -0.87 -8.24
N ASP A 255 -28.53 0.13 -8.70
CA ASP A 255 -27.09 0.35 -8.49
C ASP A 255 -26.75 0.93 -7.12
N ASN A 256 -27.77 1.32 -6.34
CA ASN A 256 -27.65 2.04 -5.07
C ASN A 256 -26.73 3.27 -5.17
N ARG A 257 -26.78 3.99 -6.30
CA ARG A 257 -25.99 5.21 -6.55
C ARG A 257 -26.39 6.36 -5.63
N LEU A 258 -27.66 6.44 -5.25
CA LEU A 258 -28.26 7.45 -4.38
C LEU A 258 -28.25 7.05 -2.90
N LEU A 259 -27.70 5.87 -2.57
CA LEU A 259 -27.49 5.41 -1.20
C LEU A 259 -28.79 5.36 -0.40
N TRP A 260 -29.76 4.60 -0.91
CA TRP A 260 -31.04 4.32 -0.25
C TRP A 260 -30.96 3.13 0.72
N ARG A 261 -29.87 2.38 0.68
CA ARG A 261 -29.48 1.35 1.67
C ARG A 261 -27.97 1.34 1.89
N PHE A 262 -27.51 0.70 2.96
CA PHE A 262 -26.11 0.31 3.07
C PHE A 262 -25.80 -0.87 2.13
N THR A 263 -24.67 -0.82 1.42
CA THR A 263 -24.25 -1.92 0.54
C THR A 263 -23.27 -2.82 1.31
N PRO A 264 -23.59 -4.11 1.54
CA PRO A 264 -22.66 -5.03 2.16
C PRO A 264 -21.32 -5.05 1.43
N ARG A 265 -20.25 -4.91 2.19
CA ARG A 265 -18.88 -4.79 1.69
C ARG A 265 -18.11 -6.05 2.02
N ARG A 266 -17.55 -6.68 1.00
CA ARG A 266 -16.57 -7.74 1.19
C ARG A 266 -15.27 -7.18 1.78
N LEU A 267 -14.75 -7.82 2.82
CA LEU A 267 -13.44 -7.52 3.37
C LEU A 267 -12.34 -7.86 2.36
N ALA A 268 -11.35 -6.98 2.25
CA ALA A 268 -10.10 -7.29 1.58
C ALA A 268 -9.31 -8.32 2.41
N ILE A 269 -8.29 -8.94 1.79
CA ILE A 269 -7.48 -9.98 2.45
C ILE A 269 -6.85 -9.51 3.76
N GLU A 270 -6.41 -8.25 3.81
CA GLU A 270 -5.72 -7.68 4.97
C GLU A 270 -6.62 -7.63 6.21
N PRO A 271 -7.79 -6.96 6.19
CA PRO A 271 -8.70 -6.97 7.34
C PRO A 271 -9.32 -8.34 7.60
N TRP A 272 -9.57 -9.17 6.57
CA TRP A 272 -10.15 -10.51 6.78
C TRP A 272 -9.19 -11.42 7.55
N ARG A 273 -7.91 -11.46 7.13
CA ARG A 273 -6.87 -12.23 7.84
C ARG A 273 -6.58 -11.65 9.22
N ASP A 274 -6.53 -10.32 9.36
CA ASP A 274 -6.31 -9.66 10.66
C ASP A 274 -7.47 -9.95 11.64
N ALA A 275 -8.72 -9.99 11.15
CA ALA A 275 -9.88 -10.38 11.94
C ALA A 275 -9.76 -11.81 12.45
N MET A 276 -9.36 -12.77 11.61
CA MET A 276 -9.13 -14.16 12.03
C MET A 276 -8.07 -14.27 13.13
N LEU A 277 -6.97 -13.53 13.00
CA LEU A 277 -5.93 -13.49 14.02
C LEU A 277 -6.42 -12.83 15.31
N GLN A 278 -7.25 -11.80 15.20
CA GLN A 278 -7.81 -11.08 16.34
C GLN A 278 -8.78 -11.96 17.14
N VAL A 279 -9.76 -12.59 16.48
CA VAL A 279 -10.74 -13.45 17.17
C VAL A 279 -10.12 -14.70 17.80
N THR A 280 -8.94 -15.11 17.31
CA THR A 280 -8.16 -16.23 17.86
C THR A 280 -7.11 -15.80 18.89
N GLY A 281 -7.08 -14.51 19.27
CA GLY A 281 -6.11 -13.97 20.24
C GLY A 281 -4.64 -14.15 19.82
N SER A 282 -4.38 -14.28 18.51
CA SER A 282 -3.05 -14.55 17.97
C SER A 282 -2.44 -13.34 17.27
N LEU A 283 -3.21 -12.27 17.07
CA LEU A 283 -2.76 -11.08 16.35
C LEU A 283 -1.63 -10.37 17.10
N ASP A 284 -0.44 -10.34 16.48
CA ASP A 284 0.66 -9.49 16.92
C ASP A 284 0.46 -8.05 16.42
N GLN A 285 0.23 -7.13 17.37
CA GLN A 285 -0.03 -5.71 17.14
C GLN A 285 1.22 -4.83 17.17
N ARG A 286 2.43 -5.39 17.33
CA ARG A 286 3.69 -4.62 17.35
C ARG A 286 3.79 -3.70 16.15
N LEU A 287 4.16 -2.44 16.39
CA LEU A 287 4.36 -1.43 15.36
C LEU A 287 5.81 -1.39 14.89
N GLY A 288 6.04 -1.27 13.58
CA GLY A 288 7.38 -1.12 12.98
C GLY A 288 8.23 -2.41 12.93
N GLY A 289 9.41 -2.38 12.32
CA GLY A 289 10.24 -3.58 12.13
C GLY A 289 9.96 -4.33 10.83
N ALA A 290 10.69 -5.43 10.60
CA ALA A 290 10.77 -6.08 9.29
C ALA A 290 9.44 -6.70 8.82
N ALA A 291 9.24 -6.70 7.51
CA ALA A 291 8.14 -7.39 6.87
C ALA A 291 8.37 -8.91 6.87
N GLY A 292 7.29 -9.69 6.99
CA GLY A 292 7.34 -11.16 7.05
C GLY A 292 6.67 -11.86 5.88
N ASN A 293 6.84 -13.18 5.77
CA ASN A 293 6.22 -13.98 4.72
C ASN A 293 4.77 -14.32 5.09
N LEU A 294 3.79 -13.85 4.31
CA LEU A 294 2.38 -14.20 4.52
C LEU A 294 2.02 -15.65 4.16
N GLY A 295 2.92 -16.37 3.47
CA GLY A 295 2.76 -17.80 3.20
C GLY A 295 3.22 -18.71 4.34
N ASP A 296 3.77 -18.15 5.43
CA ASP A 296 4.01 -18.90 6.65
C ASP A 296 2.73 -18.90 7.50
N ASP A 297 2.13 -20.07 7.71
CA ASP A 297 0.89 -20.22 8.46
C ASP A 297 1.03 -19.79 9.94
N ASN A 298 2.26 -19.78 10.47
CA ASN A 298 2.55 -19.31 11.82
C ASN A 298 2.76 -17.79 11.90
N TYR A 299 2.83 -17.10 10.75
CA TYR A 299 2.96 -15.66 10.75
C TYR A 299 1.68 -15.05 11.33
N SER A 300 1.80 -14.35 12.45
CA SER A 300 0.65 -13.88 13.24
C SER A 300 0.54 -12.36 13.34
N ARG A 301 1.43 -11.65 12.65
CA ARG A 301 1.44 -10.19 12.60
C ARG A 301 0.35 -9.65 11.69
N ARG A 302 -0.07 -8.41 11.94
CA ARG A 302 -0.94 -7.63 11.04
C ARG A 302 -0.47 -7.76 9.61
N THR A 303 -1.40 -8.02 8.71
CA THR A 303 -1.16 -8.27 7.28
C THR A 303 -0.49 -7.07 6.59
N LEU A 304 -0.64 -5.86 7.16
CA LEU A 304 0.11 -4.66 6.79
C LEU A 304 1.64 -4.87 6.75
N TYR A 305 2.17 -5.77 7.59
CA TYR A 305 3.59 -6.11 7.64
C TYR A 305 3.96 -7.32 6.77
N GLY A 306 3.05 -7.79 5.92
CA GLY A 306 3.35 -8.78 4.90
C GLY A 306 4.33 -8.25 3.86
N LYS A 307 5.33 -9.05 3.51
CA LYS A 307 6.33 -8.70 2.50
C LYS A 307 5.66 -8.66 1.12
N ILE A 308 5.78 -7.52 0.45
CA ILE A 308 5.36 -7.34 -0.94
C ILE A 308 6.59 -7.44 -1.84
N ASP A 309 6.66 -8.53 -2.60
CA ASP A 309 7.63 -8.68 -3.69
C ASP A 309 6.95 -8.35 -5.02
N ARG A 310 7.55 -7.44 -5.80
CA ARG A 310 7.00 -7.00 -7.09
C ARG A 310 7.12 -8.07 -8.19
N LYS A 311 8.00 -9.06 -8.02
CA LYS A 311 8.18 -10.16 -8.97
C LYS A 311 7.45 -11.41 -8.51
N THR A 312 7.46 -11.68 -7.21
CA THR A 312 6.93 -12.92 -6.61
C THR A 312 5.97 -12.62 -5.47
N LEU A 313 4.83 -12.01 -5.80
CA LEU A 313 3.77 -11.72 -4.83
C LEU A 313 3.28 -13.01 -4.15
N SER A 314 2.97 -12.92 -2.85
CA SER A 314 2.42 -14.04 -2.10
C SER A 314 1.14 -14.58 -2.74
N VAL A 315 1.00 -15.92 -2.76
CA VAL A 315 -0.16 -16.61 -3.36
C VAL A 315 -1.47 -16.15 -2.72
N ILE A 316 -1.50 -15.97 -1.39
CA ILE A 316 -2.70 -15.49 -0.68
C ILE A 316 -3.09 -14.07 -1.12
N LEU A 317 -2.13 -13.17 -1.30
CA LEU A 317 -2.41 -11.82 -1.79
C LEU A 317 -2.94 -11.84 -3.22
N LYS A 318 -2.26 -12.60 -4.10
CA LYS A 318 -2.65 -12.72 -5.51
C LYS A 318 -4.06 -13.31 -5.67
N MET A 319 -4.40 -14.32 -4.86
CA MET A 319 -5.71 -14.99 -4.92
C MET A 319 -6.85 -14.11 -4.43
N HIS A 320 -6.59 -13.18 -3.49
CA HIS A 320 -7.59 -12.31 -2.88
C HIS A 320 -7.51 -10.85 -3.37
N ASP A 321 -7.33 -10.71 -4.69
CA ASP A 321 -7.42 -9.45 -5.43
C ASP A 321 -6.46 -8.35 -4.93
N PHE A 322 -5.31 -8.70 -4.37
CA PHE A 322 -4.31 -7.68 -4.03
C PHE A 322 -3.86 -6.95 -5.31
N PRO A 323 -3.82 -5.61 -5.32
CA PRO A 323 -3.41 -4.85 -6.49
C PRO A 323 -1.99 -5.20 -6.95
N ASP A 324 -1.75 -5.19 -8.26
CA ASP A 324 -0.41 -5.40 -8.82
C ASP A 324 0.56 -4.32 -8.26
N PRO A 325 1.59 -4.70 -7.49
CA PRO A 325 2.53 -3.75 -6.90
C PRO A 325 3.50 -3.13 -7.93
N GLY A 326 3.51 -3.61 -9.17
CA GLY A 326 4.27 -3.07 -10.30
C GLY A 326 3.52 -2.00 -11.10
N ALA A 327 2.20 -1.85 -10.89
CA ALA A 327 1.34 -0.98 -11.69
C ALA A 327 0.54 0.00 -10.83
N HIS A 328 0.05 1.08 -11.45
CA HIS A 328 -0.92 1.96 -10.82
C HIS A 328 -2.27 1.23 -10.69
N SER A 329 -2.86 1.27 -9.50
CA SER A 329 -4.20 0.74 -9.26
C SER A 329 -5.04 1.78 -8.54
N ALA A 330 -6.05 2.29 -9.26
CA ALA A 330 -6.95 3.31 -8.73
C ALA A 330 -7.85 2.77 -7.60
N ARG A 331 -8.25 1.50 -7.72
CA ARG A 331 -9.13 0.76 -6.80
C ARG A 331 -8.86 -0.74 -6.89
N ARG A 332 -9.17 -1.48 -5.83
CA ARG A 332 -9.22 -2.95 -5.88
C ARG A 332 -10.46 -3.39 -6.67
N LYS A 333 -10.31 -4.35 -7.59
CA LYS A 333 -11.44 -4.99 -8.27
C LYS A 333 -11.71 -6.33 -7.59
N PRO A 334 -12.76 -6.44 -6.76
CA PRO A 334 -13.06 -7.70 -6.10
C PRO A 334 -13.53 -8.73 -7.14
N THR A 335 -13.04 -9.96 -7.02
CA THR A 335 -13.52 -11.11 -7.77
C THR A 335 -14.05 -12.15 -6.81
N THR A 336 -15.16 -12.79 -7.16
CA THR A 336 -15.70 -13.93 -6.41
C THR A 336 -15.37 -15.18 -7.19
N THR A 337 -14.34 -15.91 -6.76
CA THR A 337 -13.88 -17.11 -7.48
C THR A 337 -13.99 -18.34 -6.59
N PRO A 338 -14.30 -19.53 -7.17
CA PRO A 338 -14.29 -20.78 -6.41
C PRO A 338 -12.94 -21.07 -5.75
N VAL A 339 -11.84 -20.61 -6.35
CA VAL A 339 -10.47 -20.80 -5.82
C VAL A 339 -10.28 -20.13 -4.47
N GLN A 340 -10.84 -18.93 -4.26
CA GLN A 340 -10.79 -18.25 -2.95
C GLN A 340 -11.54 -19.05 -1.87
N GLN A 341 -12.69 -19.65 -2.21
CA GLN A 341 -13.43 -20.48 -1.27
C GLN A 341 -12.72 -21.80 -0.99
N LEU A 342 -12.15 -22.43 -2.03
CA LEU A 342 -11.32 -23.63 -1.88
C LEU A 342 -10.11 -23.36 -0.99
N PHE A 343 -9.49 -22.18 -1.08
CA PHE A 343 -8.44 -21.77 -0.15
C PHE A 343 -8.98 -21.70 1.28
N ALA A 344 -10.11 -21.02 1.52
CA ALA A 344 -10.70 -20.97 2.87
C ALA A 344 -11.00 -22.38 3.42
N MET A 345 -11.52 -23.29 2.58
CA MET A 345 -11.85 -24.66 2.97
C MET A 345 -10.65 -25.58 3.21
N ASN A 346 -9.49 -25.30 2.62
CA ASN A 346 -8.34 -26.22 2.66
C ASN A 346 -7.08 -25.61 3.28
N SER A 347 -7.11 -24.34 3.66
CA SER A 347 -5.94 -23.63 4.17
C SER A 347 -5.52 -24.15 5.55
N PRO A 348 -4.27 -24.59 5.74
CA PRO A 348 -3.76 -24.94 7.06
C PRO A 348 -3.82 -23.78 8.05
N PHE A 349 -3.62 -22.54 7.58
CA PHE A 349 -3.83 -21.34 8.38
C PHE A 349 -5.23 -21.31 9.01
N LEU A 350 -6.30 -21.53 8.22
CA LEU A 350 -7.67 -21.50 8.74
C LEU A 350 -7.95 -22.65 9.72
N PHE A 351 -7.42 -23.85 9.48
CA PHE A 351 -7.54 -24.96 10.44
C PHE A 351 -6.87 -24.62 11.78
N GLN A 352 -5.65 -24.08 11.74
CA GLN A 352 -4.97 -23.63 12.96
C GLN A 352 -5.74 -22.51 13.69
N ARG A 353 -6.38 -21.61 12.93
CA ARG A 353 -7.24 -20.57 13.52
C ARG A 353 -8.47 -21.19 14.20
N ALA A 354 -9.11 -22.19 13.59
CA ALA A 354 -10.26 -22.88 14.16
C ALA A 354 -9.90 -23.61 15.47
N ASP A 355 -8.77 -24.33 15.50
CA ASP A 355 -8.27 -24.99 16.71
C ASP A 355 -7.98 -23.99 17.83
N ARG A 356 -7.36 -22.86 17.49
CA ARG A 356 -7.08 -21.79 18.46
C ARG A 356 -8.37 -21.16 18.96
N LEU A 357 -9.36 -20.96 18.10
CA LEU A 357 -10.66 -20.40 18.49
C LEU A 357 -11.40 -21.32 19.46
N ALA A 358 -11.34 -22.65 19.28
CA ALA A 358 -11.93 -23.60 20.23
C ALA A 358 -11.32 -23.44 21.64
N THR A 359 -10.02 -23.15 21.71
CA THR A 359 -9.33 -22.86 22.97
C THR A 359 -9.80 -21.55 23.58
N VAL A 360 -9.96 -20.48 22.77
CA VAL A 360 -10.46 -19.17 23.22
C VAL A 360 -11.88 -19.25 23.77
N ILE A 361 -12.76 -20.04 23.12
CA ILE A 361 -14.13 -20.30 23.59
C ILE A 361 -14.15 -21.13 24.89
N GLY A 362 -13.05 -21.82 25.21
CA GLY A 362 -12.97 -22.71 26.36
C GLY A 362 -13.78 -23.99 26.18
N VAL A 363 -13.81 -24.52 24.96
CA VAL A 363 -14.50 -25.79 24.65
C VAL A 363 -13.98 -26.90 25.57
N GLY A 364 -14.90 -27.51 26.32
CA GLY A 364 -14.57 -28.57 27.28
C GLY A 364 -14.45 -28.13 28.74
N ASN A 365 -14.67 -26.84 29.04
CA ASN A 365 -14.69 -26.32 30.42
C ASN A 365 -16.00 -26.63 31.19
N GLY A 366 -16.73 -27.67 30.81
CA GLY A 366 -17.96 -28.11 31.48
C GLY A 366 -19.21 -27.24 31.25
N LYS A 367 -19.13 -26.18 30.44
CA LYS A 367 -20.33 -25.41 30.05
C LYS A 367 -21.24 -26.25 29.14
N PRO A 368 -22.56 -25.99 29.14
CA PRO A 368 -23.47 -26.58 28.18
C PRO A 368 -23.07 -26.29 26.73
N LEU A 369 -23.33 -27.24 25.83
CA LEU A 369 -23.08 -27.11 24.40
C LEU A 369 -23.66 -25.81 23.78
N PRO A 370 -24.92 -25.42 24.06
CA PRO A 370 -25.50 -24.18 23.52
C PRO A 370 -24.67 -22.95 23.90
N SER A 371 -24.17 -22.89 25.13
CA SER A 371 -23.38 -21.75 25.63
C SER A 371 -22.08 -21.55 24.84
N HIS A 372 -21.42 -22.64 24.44
CA HIS A 372 -20.22 -22.54 23.59
C HIS A 372 -20.55 -22.05 22.18
N ILE A 373 -21.72 -22.41 21.63
CA ILE A 373 -22.18 -21.91 20.34
C ILE A 373 -22.48 -20.40 20.44
N HIS A 374 -23.17 -19.97 21.49
CA HIS A 374 -23.39 -18.55 21.76
C HIS A 374 -22.07 -17.76 21.87
N ASP A 375 -21.09 -18.29 22.60
CA ASP A 375 -19.76 -17.69 22.72
C ASP A 375 -19.07 -17.55 21.33
N ALA A 376 -19.17 -18.57 20.47
CA ALA A 376 -18.64 -18.52 19.11
C ALA A 376 -19.25 -17.40 18.26
N TYR A 377 -20.59 -17.26 18.25
CA TYR A 377 -21.28 -16.23 17.48
C TYR A 377 -21.01 -14.82 18.01
N ARG A 378 -20.90 -14.65 19.34
CA ARG A 378 -20.53 -13.36 19.92
C ARG A 378 -19.12 -12.93 19.54
N ILE A 379 -18.17 -13.86 19.51
CA ILE A 379 -16.78 -13.58 19.14
C ILE A 379 -16.65 -13.28 17.65
N LEU A 380 -17.31 -14.06 16.79
CA LEU A 380 -17.16 -13.97 15.33
C LEU A 380 -18.02 -12.88 14.70
N PHE A 381 -19.27 -12.74 15.15
CA PHE A 381 -20.30 -11.94 14.48
C PHE A 381 -20.90 -10.86 15.37
N GLN A 382 -20.50 -10.78 16.65
CA GLN A 382 -21.01 -9.80 17.62
C GLN A 382 -22.54 -9.84 17.81
N ARG A 383 -23.17 -10.99 17.53
CA ARG A 383 -24.60 -11.23 17.73
C ARG A 383 -24.84 -12.61 18.34
N GLN A 384 -26.10 -12.89 18.66
CA GLN A 384 -26.55 -14.23 19.03
C GLN A 384 -26.86 -15.06 17.78
N PRO A 385 -26.68 -16.40 17.82
CA PRO A 385 -27.18 -17.28 16.78
C PRO A 385 -28.71 -17.22 16.73
N GLY A 386 -29.28 -17.33 15.54
CA GLY A 386 -30.71 -17.61 15.36
C GLY A 386 -31.07 -19.02 15.82
N SER A 387 -32.37 -19.31 15.91
CA SER A 387 -32.88 -20.65 16.29
C SER A 387 -32.32 -21.76 15.40
N ASP A 388 -32.31 -21.53 14.08
CA ASP A 388 -31.89 -22.52 13.10
C ASP A 388 -30.38 -22.73 13.13
N GLU A 389 -29.62 -21.65 13.32
CA GLU A 389 -28.17 -21.67 13.48
C GLU A 389 -27.74 -22.44 14.74
N LEU A 390 -28.44 -22.21 15.84
CA LEU A 390 -28.22 -22.92 17.10
C LEU A 390 -28.54 -24.41 16.95
N ALA A 391 -29.70 -24.75 16.39
CA ALA A 391 -30.11 -26.13 16.15
C ALA A 391 -29.16 -26.87 15.21
N LEU A 392 -28.67 -26.21 14.14
CA LEU A 392 -27.67 -26.77 13.23
C LEU A 392 -26.33 -27.03 13.94
N GLY A 393 -25.87 -26.07 14.75
CA GLY A 393 -24.65 -26.20 15.54
C GLY A 393 -24.73 -27.36 16.54
N GLU A 394 -25.83 -27.45 17.28
CA GLU A 394 -26.08 -28.54 18.24
C GLU A 394 -26.12 -29.90 17.54
N ARG A 395 -26.84 -30.01 16.42
CA ARG A 395 -26.90 -31.25 15.63
C ARG A 395 -25.54 -31.68 15.10
N PHE A 396 -24.70 -30.74 14.67
CA PHE A 396 -23.36 -31.05 14.17
C PHE A 396 -22.40 -31.48 15.29
N LEU A 397 -22.49 -30.83 16.45
CA LEU A 397 -21.56 -30.99 17.56
C LEU A 397 -21.93 -32.12 18.53
N SER A 398 -23.22 -32.47 18.64
CA SER A 398 -23.70 -33.54 19.54
C SER A 398 -23.06 -34.90 19.24
N GLY A 399 -22.88 -35.22 17.95
CA GLY A 399 -22.05 -36.34 17.49
C GLY A 399 -22.37 -37.70 18.14
N ASN A 400 -21.39 -38.63 18.11
CA ASN A 400 -21.51 -39.92 18.79
C ASN A 400 -21.19 -39.73 20.30
N PRO A 401 -22.07 -40.12 21.23
CA PRO A 401 -21.81 -40.05 22.67
C PRO A 401 -20.53 -40.79 23.12
N ALA A 402 -20.14 -41.84 22.39
CA ALA A 402 -18.93 -42.61 22.65
C ALA A 402 -17.64 -41.96 22.11
N ALA A 403 -17.74 -40.75 21.51
CA ALA A 403 -16.58 -40.07 20.95
C ALA A 403 -15.59 -39.65 22.04
N ASP A 404 -14.31 -39.94 21.81
CA ASP A 404 -13.24 -39.53 22.72
C ASP A 404 -13.03 -37.99 22.70
N LYS A 405 -12.17 -37.49 23.61
CA LYS A 405 -11.87 -36.06 23.73
C LYS A 405 -11.28 -35.48 22.44
N ARG A 406 -10.46 -36.24 21.70
CA ARG A 406 -9.81 -35.80 20.45
C ARG A 406 -10.83 -35.69 19.32
N GLN A 407 -11.74 -36.64 19.21
CA GLN A 407 -12.83 -36.63 18.24
C GLN A 407 -13.78 -35.46 18.48
N ARG A 408 -14.11 -35.16 19.74
CA ARG A 408 -14.91 -33.97 20.10
C ARG A 408 -14.19 -32.67 19.73
N ALA A 409 -12.89 -32.55 20.02
CA ALA A 409 -12.09 -31.39 19.64
C ALA A 409 -12.05 -31.22 18.11
N ALA A 410 -11.89 -32.31 17.35
CA ALA A 410 -11.90 -32.27 15.89
C ALA A 410 -13.25 -31.81 15.30
N ARG A 411 -14.38 -32.20 15.90
CA ARG A 411 -15.72 -31.69 15.49
C ARG A 411 -15.83 -30.19 15.71
N TRP A 412 -15.38 -29.70 16.86
CA TRP A 412 -15.35 -28.26 17.15
C TRP A 412 -14.46 -27.50 16.18
N SER A 413 -13.27 -28.01 15.88
CA SER A 413 -12.39 -27.44 14.87
C SER A 413 -13.09 -27.30 13.51
N ARG A 414 -13.75 -28.36 13.03
CA ARG A 414 -14.50 -28.33 11.76
C ARG A 414 -15.68 -27.35 11.78
N TYR A 415 -16.40 -27.27 12.90
CA TYR A 415 -17.51 -26.33 13.04
C TYR A 415 -17.03 -24.88 12.98
N LEU A 416 -16.02 -24.55 13.77
CA LEU A 416 -15.45 -23.20 13.82
C LEU A 416 -14.75 -22.83 12.51
N HIS A 417 -14.13 -23.79 11.84
CA HIS A 417 -13.58 -23.61 10.51
C HIS A 417 -14.66 -23.22 9.49
N ALA A 418 -15.83 -23.87 9.53
CA ALA A 418 -16.95 -23.49 8.67
C ALA A 418 -17.46 -22.07 8.97
N LEU A 419 -17.52 -21.66 10.24
CA LEU A 419 -17.92 -20.30 10.62
C LEU A 419 -16.89 -19.25 10.17
N LEU A 420 -15.59 -19.52 10.30
CA LEU A 420 -14.51 -18.64 9.84
C LEU A 420 -14.49 -18.49 8.30
N ALA A 421 -14.91 -19.53 7.58
CA ALA A 421 -15.01 -19.54 6.12
C ALA A 421 -16.38 -19.06 5.59
N SER A 422 -17.28 -18.62 6.47
CA SER A 422 -18.63 -18.17 6.11
C SER A 422 -18.61 -16.79 5.44
N ASN A 423 -19.66 -16.51 4.66
CA ASN A 423 -19.86 -15.18 4.08
C ASN A 423 -20.03 -14.11 5.16
N GLU A 424 -20.71 -14.42 6.26
CA GLU A 424 -20.92 -13.46 7.34
C GLU A 424 -19.60 -13.00 7.98
N PHE A 425 -18.58 -13.87 8.05
CA PHE A 425 -17.26 -13.47 8.54
C PHE A 425 -16.47 -12.63 7.52
N LEU A 426 -16.80 -12.76 6.24
CA LEU A 426 -16.09 -12.14 5.12
C LEU A 426 -16.70 -10.80 4.70
N PHE A 427 -17.95 -10.52 5.05
CA PHE A 427 -18.68 -9.32 4.67
C PHE A 427 -18.99 -8.44 5.89
N VAL A 428 -19.09 -7.13 5.68
CA VAL A 428 -19.52 -6.15 6.67
C VAL A 428 -20.75 -5.44 6.12
N ASP A 429 -21.83 -5.37 6.88
CA ASP A 429 -23.11 -4.81 6.47
C ASP A 429 -23.69 -3.77 7.44
#